data_AF-A0A966PVN6-F1
#
_entry.id   AF-A0A966PVN6-F1
#
_cell.length_a   1.000
_cell.length_b   1.000
_cell.length_c   1.000
_cell.angle_alpha   90.00
_cell.angle_beta   90.00
_cell.angle_gamma   90.00
#
_symmetry.space_group_name_H-M   'P 1'
#
loop_
_entity.id
_entity.type
_entity.pdbx_description
1 polymer ?
#
loop_
_entity_poly.entity_id
_entity_poly.type
_entity_poly.pdbx_seq_one_letter_code
_entity_poly.pdbx_strand_id
1 'polypeptide(L)'
;ILPNNAIEVEPVNGFCIVTHSETGHNHVMEATKVKMYSLPDSIMDCLLVVNEPTTLDHLRAHDTHEPILFEKGTYHVRRQREYTAEGFRRAQD
;
A
#
# COMPACT_ATOMS: atom_id res chain seq x y z
N ILE A 1 4.54 15.14 9.98
CA ILE A 1 3.75 15.38 11.20
C ILE A 1 2.48 14.56 11.06
N LEU A 2 2.15 13.71 12.04
CA LEU A 2 0.91 12.91 12.03
C LEU A 2 -0.27 13.80 12.47
N PRO A 3 -1.44 13.73 11.81
CA PRO A 3 -2.65 14.38 12.27
C PRO A 3 -3.07 13.85 13.65
N ASN A 4 -3.60 14.72 14.51
CA ASN A 4 -4.01 14.36 15.89
C ASN A 4 -5.13 13.31 15.94
N ASN A 5 -5.88 13.16 14.85
CA ASN A 5 -7.01 12.25 14.72
C ASN A 5 -6.66 10.98 13.91
N ALA A 6 -5.39 10.80 13.52
CA ALA A 6 -4.96 9.59 12.85
C ALA A 6 -4.98 8.40 13.81
N ILE A 7 -5.58 7.29 13.39
CA ILE A 7 -5.74 6.08 14.22
C ILE A 7 -4.77 5.03 13.69
N GLU A 8 -3.85 4.57 14.55
CA GLU A 8 -2.92 3.48 14.19
C GLU A 8 -3.71 2.22 13.82
N VAL A 9 -3.31 1.58 12.72
CA VAL A 9 -3.92 0.35 12.24
C VAL A 9 -3.07 -0.81 12.70
N GLU A 10 -3.67 -1.70 13.49
CA GLU A 10 -3.02 -2.90 14.00
C GLU A 10 -2.55 -3.80 12.84
N PRO A 11 -1.29 -4.28 12.86
CA PRO A 11 -0.79 -5.19 11.85
C PRO A 11 -1.44 -6.58 11.98
N VAL A 12 -1.54 -7.27 10.85
CA VAL A 12 -2.07 -8.63 10.78
C VAL A 12 -0.92 -9.57 10.42
N ASN A 13 -0.66 -10.56 11.29
CA ASN A 13 0.43 -11.54 11.09
C ASN A 13 1.81 -10.91 10.85
N GLY A 14 2.10 -9.78 11.48
CA GLY A 14 3.38 -9.06 11.32
C GLY A 14 3.46 -8.15 10.09
N PHE A 15 2.35 -7.96 9.38
CA PHE A 15 2.29 -7.11 8.19
C PHE A 15 1.27 -5.98 8.34
N CYS A 16 1.62 -4.79 7.85
CA CYS A 16 0.66 -3.72 7.58
C CYS A 16 0.03 -3.98 6.21
N ILE A 17 -1.28 -4.20 6.16
CA ILE A 17 -2.02 -4.34 4.91
C ILE A 17 -2.37 -2.94 4.38
N VAL A 18 -1.61 -2.46 3.41
CA VAL A 18 -1.74 -1.10 2.88
C VAL A 18 -2.96 -0.97 1.97
N THR A 19 -3.21 -1.99 1.15
CA THR A 19 -4.43 -2.06 0.35
C THR A 19 -4.81 -3.51 0.04
N HIS A 20 -6.11 -3.73 -0.14
CA HIS A 20 -6.66 -4.95 -0.71
C HIS A 20 -6.87 -4.73 -2.21
N SER A 21 -6.53 -5.71 -3.02
CA SER A 21 -6.86 -5.72 -4.45
C SER A 21 -8.29 -6.22 -4.68
N GLU A 22 -8.93 -5.70 -5.73
CA GLU A 22 -10.23 -6.19 -6.20
C GLU A 22 -10.16 -7.66 -6.68
N THR A 23 -8.99 -8.14 -7.09
CA THR A 23 -8.73 -9.54 -7.50
C THR A 23 -8.35 -10.46 -6.33
N GLY A 24 -8.40 -9.97 -5.09
CA GLY A 24 -8.34 -10.81 -3.88
C GLY A 24 -6.95 -11.05 -3.29
N HIS A 25 -5.97 -10.17 -3.54
CA HIS A 25 -4.66 -10.22 -2.88
C HIS A 25 -4.35 -8.96 -2.07
N ASN A 26 -3.32 -9.01 -1.22
CA ASN A 26 -2.95 -7.90 -0.34
C ASN A 26 -1.63 -7.26 -0.78
N HIS A 27 -1.56 -5.94 -0.67
CA HIS A 27 -0.31 -5.20 -0.70
C HIS A 27 0.13 -4.96 0.74
N VAL A 28 1.33 -5.41 1.09
CA VAL A 28 1.78 -5.47 2.48
C VAL A 28 3.15 -4.85 2.67
N MET A 29 3.41 -4.37 3.88
CA MET A 29 4.73 -3.95 4.34
C MET A 29 5.03 -4.58 5.70
N GLU A 30 6.31 -4.78 6.01
CA GLU A 30 6.74 -5.37 7.29
C GLU A 30 6.42 -4.43 8.47
N ALA A 31 5.62 -4.88 9.43
CA ALA A 31 5.14 -4.05 10.53
C ALA A 31 6.23 -3.67 11.54
N THR A 32 7.37 -4.36 11.53
CA THR A 32 8.56 -4.00 12.32
C THR A 32 9.21 -2.72 11.79
N LYS A 33 9.03 -2.40 10.50
CA LYS A 33 9.66 -1.27 9.81
C LYS A 33 8.68 -0.13 9.53
N VAL A 34 7.40 -0.43 9.40
CA VAL A 34 6.36 0.53 9.02
C VAL A 34 5.21 0.53 10.01
N LYS A 35 4.70 1.72 10.31
CA LYS A 35 3.40 1.91 10.97
C LYS A 35 2.40 2.51 10.00
N MET A 36 1.18 1.98 9.99
CA MET A 36 0.08 2.51 9.20
C MET A 36 -0.93 3.23 10.09
N TYR A 37 -1.43 4.36 9.62
CA TYR A 37 -2.50 5.09 10.28
C TYR A 37 -3.64 5.35 9.30
N SER A 38 -4.87 5.12 9.75
CA SER A 38 -6.07 5.50 9.03
C SER A 38 -6.40 6.97 9.33
N LEU A 39 -6.89 7.67 8.31
CA LEU A 39 -7.38 9.03 8.45
C LEU A 39 -8.92 8.99 8.58
N PRO A 40 -9.52 9.66 9.56
CA PRO A 40 -10.96 9.58 9.79
C PRO A 40 -11.77 10.23 8.67
N ASP A 41 -11.17 11.17 7.93
CA ASP A 41 -11.83 11.94 6.89
C ASP A 41 -11.84 11.24 5.52
N SER A 42 -11.08 10.15 5.34
CA SER A 42 -11.04 9.38 4.09
C SER A 42 -10.70 7.92 4.32
N ILE A 43 -11.65 7.04 3.99
CA ILE A 43 -11.45 5.59 3.97
C ILE A 43 -10.44 5.13 2.90
N MET A 44 -10.17 5.98 1.90
CA MET A 44 -9.26 5.67 0.80
C MET A 44 -7.83 6.10 1.11
N ASP A 45 -7.62 6.91 2.14
CA ASP A 45 -6.33 7.44 2.47
C ASP A 45 -5.74 6.69 3.66
N CYS A 46 -4.42 6.57 3.69
CA CYS A 46 -3.68 6.20 4.89
C CYS A 46 -2.34 6.93 4.94
N LEU A 47 -1.78 7.01 6.14
CA LEU A 47 -0.41 7.46 6.36
C LEU A 47 0.46 6.26 6.66
N LEU A 48 1.62 6.20 6.00
CA LEU A 48 2.67 5.25 6.33
C LEU A 48 3.83 6.00 6.96
N VAL A 49 4.26 5.55 8.13
CA VAL A 49 5.49 6.01 8.78
C VAL A 49 6.51 4.89 8.64
N VAL A 50 7.45 5.07 7.71
CA VAL A 50 8.52 4.14 7.38
C VAL A 50 9.74 4.51 8.22
N ASN A 51 10.11 3.65 9.17
CA ASN A 51 11.24 3.87 10.07
C ASN A 51 12.56 3.37 9.48
N GLU A 52 12.47 2.34 8.64
CA GLU A 52 13.58 1.71 7.91
C GLU A 52 13.15 1.39 6.48
N PRO A 53 14.05 1.48 5.49
CA PRO A 53 13.72 1.16 4.10
C PRO A 53 13.09 -0.23 3.97
N THR A 54 11.98 -0.32 3.25
CA THR A 54 11.23 -1.56 3.08
C THR A 54 10.38 -1.51 1.81
N THR A 55 10.01 -2.67 1.30
CA THR A 55 9.22 -2.79 0.09
C THR A 55 7.73 -2.87 0.41
N LEU A 56 6.93 -2.33 -0.50
CA LEU A 56 5.52 -2.67 -0.61
C LEU A 56 5.41 -3.92 -1.48
N ASP A 57 5.19 -5.06 -0.83
CA ASP A 57 5.15 -6.36 -1.48
C ASP A 57 3.73 -6.69 -1.93
N HIS A 58 3.66 -7.34 -3.09
CA HIS A 58 2.43 -7.79 -3.72
C HIS A 58 2.28 -9.30 -3.52
N LEU A 59 1.36 -9.73 -2.64
CA LEU A 59 1.17 -11.15 -2.34
C LEU A 59 0.27 -11.85 -3.38
N ARG A 60 0.68 -11.85 -4.65
CA ARG A 60 -0.01 -12.56 -5.75
C ARG A 60 0.83 -13.72 -6.26
N ALA A 61 0.20 -14.84 -6.62
CA ALA A 61 0.90 -16.07 -6.94
C ALA A 61 1.45 -16.17 -8.38
N HIS A 62 1.06 -15.29 -9.31
CA HIS A 62 1.36 -15.49 -10.75
C HIS A 62 1.51 -14.21 -11.59
N ASP A 63 1.50 -13.03 -10.98
CA ASP A 63 1.64 -11.76 -11.71
C ASP A 63 2.41 -10.82 -10.80
N THR A 64 3.73 -10.77 -10.98
CA THR A 64 4.66 -10.10 -10.07
C THR A 64 5.14 -8.82 -10.73
N HIS A 65 4.42 -7.72 -10.54
CA HIS A 65 5.07 -6.43 -10.71
C HIS A 65 6.14 -6.27 -9.61
N GLU A 66 7.20 -5.53 -9.92
CA GLU A 66 8.31 -5.34 -8.98
C GLU A 66 7.81 -4.65 -7.70
N PRO A 67 8.24 -5.12 -6.52
CA PRO A 67 7.94 -4.43 -5.26
C PRO A 67 8.41 -2.98 -5.31
N ILE A 68 7.63 -2.09 -4.70
CA ILE A 68 7.97 -0.66 -4.65
C ILE A 68 8.80 -0.42 -3.39
N LEU A 69 10.03 0.06 -3.54
CA LEU A 69 10.88 0.44 -2.41
C LEU A 69 10.41 1.77 -1.82
N PHE A 70 10.17 1.78 -0.51
CA PHE A 70 9.96 2.98 0.28
C PHE A 70 11.18 3.24 1.15
N GLU A 71 11.75 4.43 1.00
CA GLU A 71 12.78 4.92 1.90
C GLU A 71 12.19 5.32 3.26
N LYS A 72 13.05 5.58 4.23
CA LYS A 72 12.63 6.13 5.51
C LYS A 72 11.91 7.47 5.30
N GLY A 73 10.70 7.60 5.85
CA GLY A 73 9.89 8.80 5.67
C GLY A 73 8.45 8.65 6.13
N THR A 74 7.67 9.72 5.94
CA THR A 74 6.22 9.68 6.13
C THR A 74 5.55 9.89 4.77
N TYR A 75 4.68 8.96 4.38
CA TYR A 75 4.01 8.94 3.09
C TYR A 75 2.52 9.06 3.28
N HIS A 76 1.89 9.87 2.44
CA HIS A 76 0.45 9.88 2.27
C HIS A 76 0.09 8.99 1.10
N VAL A 77 -0.53 7.85 1.40
CA VAL A 77 -0.97 6.90 0.38
C VAL A 77 -2.45 7.12 0.13
N ARG A 78 -2.77 7.43 -1.11
CA ARG A 78 -4.15 7.40 -1.61
C ARG A 78 -4.34 6.07 -2.31
N ARG A 79 -5.16 5.20 -1.73
CA ARG A 79 -5.46 3.89 -2.31
C ARG A 79 -6.15 4.13 -3.64
N GLN A 80 -5.47 3.73 -4.71
CA GLN A 80 -6.06 3.72 -6.05
C GLN A 80 -6.88 2.45 -6.22
N ARG A 81 -7.91 2.51 -7.05
CA ARG A 81 -8.45 1.29 -7.67
C ARG A 81 -7.32 0.64 -8.45
N GLU A 82 -7.12 -0.65 -8.26
CA GLU A 82 -6.14 -1.41 -9.02
C GLU A 82 -6.46 -1.24 -10.51
N TYR A 83 -5.54 -0.64 -11.25
CA TYR A 83 -5.66 -0.52 -12.69
C TYR A 83 -5.52 -1.93 -13.26
N THR A 84 -6.64 -2.57 -13.60
CA THR A 84 -6.60 -3.74 -14.48
C THR A 84 -6.02 -3.26 -15.81
N ALA A 85 -4.85 -3.78 -16.19
CA ALA A 85 -4.28 -3.55 -17.51
C ALA A 85 -5.15 -4.25 -18.57
N GLU A 86 -6.34 -3.72 -18.83
CA GLU A 86 -7.13 -4.09 -20.01
C GLU A 86 -6.48 -3.44 -21.23
N GLY A 87 -5.53 -4.18 -21.81
CA GLY A 87 -5.16 -4.11 -23.21
C GLY A 87 -4.55 -2.79 -23.69
N PHE A 88 -3.22 -2.80 -23.88
CA PHE A 88 -2.65 -2.04 -24.99
C PHE A 88 -3.25 -2.60 -26.30
N ARG A 89 -4.35 -2.01 -26.80
CA ARG A 89 -4.66 -2.12 -28.22
C ARG A 89 -3.57 -1.35 -28.95
N ARG A 90 -2.76 -2.05 -29.74
CA ARG A 90 -1.96 -1.42 -30.79
C ARG A 90 -2.93 -0.63 -31.67
N ALA A 91 -2.80 0.69 -31.67
CA ALA A 91 -3.26 1.47 -32.80
C ALA A 91 -2.41 1.03 -34.00
N GLN A 92 -3.02 0.33 -34.95
CA GLN A 92 -2.49 0.25 -36.30
C GLN A 92 -3.07 1.43 -37.06
N ASP A 93 -2.20 2.29 -37.58
CA ASP A 93 -2.46 3.03 -38.81
C ASP A 93 -1.93 2.19 -39.99
#